data_AF-A0A2P6VW70-F1
#
_entry.id   AF-A0A2P6VW70-F1
#
_cell.length_a   1.000
_cell.length_b   1.000
_cell.length_c   1.000
_cell.angle_alpha   90.00
_cell.angle_beta   90.00
_cell.angle_gamma   90.00
#
_symmetry.space_group_name_H-M   'P 1'
#
loop_
_entity.id
_entity.type
_entity.pdbx_description
1 polymer ?
#
loop_
_entity_poly.entity_id
_entity_poly.type
_entity_poly.pdbx_seq_one_letter_code
_entity_poly.pdbx_strand_id
1 'polypeptide(L)'
;MPTTTVRLPEGLLEALDEMADDEHVDRSTVIRRALERGIEDLSLDQAVERYQRGGTTAWQAASSAGIDLVTFLQELQARGRGLRTDEGLLEDQIEGLE
;
A
#
# COMPACT_ATOMS: atom_id res chain seq x y z
N MET A 1 -20.03 -3.86 -13.98
CA MET A 1 -18.86 -4.34 -13.21
C MET A 1 -19.15 -5.75 -12.70
N PRO A 2 -18.16 -6.64 -12.58
CA PRO A 2 -18.35 -7.94 -11.96
C PRO A 2 -18.76 -7.79 -10.48
N THR A 3 -19.50 -8.75 -9.95
CA THR A 3 -19.94 -8.76 -8.54
C THR A 3 -19.14 -9.80 -7.76
N THR A 4 -18.65 -9.41 -6.59
CA THR A 4 -18.00 -10.30 -5.62
C THR A 4 -18.74 -10.19 -4.29
N THR A 5 -19.03 -11.32 -3.64
CA THR A 5 -19.69 -11.36 -2.33
C THR A 5 -18.66 -11.64 -1.24
N VAL A 6 -18.60 -10.79 -0.23
CA VAL A 6 -17.72 -10.95 0.95
C VAL A 6 -18.55 -10.87 2.22
N ARG A 7 -18.11 -11.57 3.28
CA ARG A 7 -18.71 -11.47 4.61
C ARG A 7 -17.94 -10.44 5.42
N LEU A 8 -18.64 -9.46 5.96
CA LEU A 8 -18.07 -8.39 6.77
C LEU A 8 -18.68 -8.43 8.18
N PRO A 9 -17.91 -8.05 9.22
CA PRO A 9 -18.46 -7.83 10.56
C PRO A 9 -19.57 -6.78 10.54
N GLU A 10 -20.59 -6.96 11.38
CA GLU A 10 -21.75 -6.06 11.46
C GLU A 10 -21.33 -4.61 11.73
N GLY A 11 -20.47 -4.36 12.71
CA GLY A 11 -19.99 -3.01 13.00
C GLY A 11 -19.21 -2.34 11.86
N LEU A 12 -18.57 -3.10 10.97
CA LEU A 12 -17.94 -2.52 9.78
C LEU A 12 -19.00 -2.11 8.74
N LEU A 13 -20.07 -2.90 8.59
CA LEU A 13 -21.19 -2.54 7.72
C LEU A 13 -21.89 -1.28 8.21
N GLU A 14 -22.11 -1.16 9.52
CA GLU A 14 -22.69 0.03 10.15
C GLU A 14 -21.84 1.28 9.90
N ALA A 15 -20.52 1.20 10.07
CA ALA A 15 -19.62 2.32 9.78
C ALA A 15 -19.64 2.74 8.30
N LEU A 16 -19.76 1.77 7.38
CA LEU A 16 -19.88 2.04 5.95
C LEU A 16 -21.22 2.69 5.59
N ASP A 17 -22.28 2.34 6.32
CA ASP A 17 -23.61 2.96 6.18
C ASP A 17 -23.63 4.40 6.67
N GLU A 18 -23.08 4.66 7.85
CA GLU A 18 -22.97 6.01 8.41
C GLU A 18 -22.22 6.95 7.45
N MET A 19 -21.08 6.50 6.90
CA MET A 19 -20.33 7.28 5.90
C MET A 19 -21.14 7.52 4.61
N ALA A 20 -21.91 6.52 4.17
CA ALA A 20 -22.72 6.64 2.97
C ALA A 20 -23.86 7.65 3.16
N ASP A 21 -24.50 7.63 4.32
CA ASP A 21 -25.54 8.58 4.70
C ASP A 21 -24.98 10.01 4.83
N ASP A 22 -23.84 10.17 5.51
CA ASP A 22 -23.16 11.46 5.68
C ASP A 22 -22.76 12.07 4.33
N GLU A 23 -22.16 11.28 3.44
CA GLU A 23 -21.73 11.73 2.11
C GLU A 23 -22.86 11.79 1.08
N HIS A 24 -24.07 11.33 1.41
CA HIS A 24 -25.22 11.21 0.50
C HIS A 24 -24.90 10.40 -0.76
N VAL A 25 -24.22 9.26 -0.58
CA VAL A 25 -23.82 8.34 -1.66
C VAL A 25 -24.25 6.91 -1.33
N ASP A 26 -24.26 6.02 -2.33
CA ASP A 26 -24.52 4.60 -2.06
C ASP A 26 -23.40 3.97 -1.22
N ARG A 27 -23.75 3.03 -0.34
CA ARG A 27 -22.79 2.17 0.39
C ARG A 27 -21.75 1.54 -0.53
N SER A 28 -22.16 1.13 -1.72
CA SER A 28 -21.25 0.53 -2.72
C SER A 28 -20.14 1.48 -3.18
N THR A 29 -20.40 2.80 -3.15
CA THR A 29 -19.42 3.83 -3.48
C THR A 29 -18.40 4.00 -2.37
N VAL A 30 -18.84 4.04 -1.11
CA VAL A 30 -17.95 4.07 0.05
C VAL A 30 -17.07 2.82 0.08
N ILE A 31 -17.67 1.63 -0.05
CA ILE A 31 -16.95 0.35 -0.10
C ILE A 31 -15.88 0.36 -1.19
N ARG A 32 -16.22 0.79 -2.40
CA ARG A 32 -15.28 0.80 -3.52
C ARG A 32 -14.09 1.73 -3.26
N ARG A 33 -14.35 2.96 -2.79
CA ARG A 33 -13.29 3.91 -2.45
C ARG A 33 -12.39 3.39 -1.32
N ALA A 34 -12.98 2.77 -0.30
CA ALA A 34 -12.24 2.14 0.79
C ALA A 34 -11.35 0.99 0.28
N LEU A 35 -11.87 0.16 -0.63
CA LEU A 35 -11.12 -0.93 -1.25
C LEU A 35 -9.99 -0.41 -2.16
N GLU A 36 -10.23 0.61 -2.98
CA GLU A 36 -9.21 1.22 -3.83
C GLU A 36 -8.01 1.72 -2.98
N ARG A 37 -8.30 2.51 -1.93
CA ARG A 37 -7.27 2.97 -0.99
C ARG A 37 -6.61 1.83 -0.22
N GLY A 38 -7.39 0.84 0.20
CA GLY A 38 -6.86 -0.33 0.91
C GLY A 38 -5.93 -1.16 0.03
N ILE A 39 -6.19 -1.27 -1.27
CA ILE A 39 -5.31 -1.98 -2.21
C ILE A 39 -3.98 -1.23 -2.38
N GLU A 40 -4.01 0.10 -2.49
CA GLU A 40 -2.80 0.93 -2.53
C GLU A 40 -1.94 0.73 -1.28
N ASP A 41 -2.55 0.82 -0.09
CA ASP A 41 -1.86 0.66 1.19
C ASP A 41 -1.28 -0.76 1.36
N LEU A 42 -2.04 -1.80 1.02
CA LEU A 42 -1.58 -3.20 1.05
C LEU A 42 -0.45 -3.46 0.06
N SER A 43 -0.43 -2.75 -1.07
CA SER A 43 0.63 -2.88 -2.08
C SER A 43 1.92 -2.24 -1.57
N LEU A 44 1.80 -1.07 -0.92
CA LEU A 44 2.90 -0.38 -0.28
C LEU A 44 3.50 -1.17 0.89
N ASP A 45 2.66 -1.76 1.75
CA ASP A 45 3.11 -2.62 2.84
C ASP A 45 3.93 -3.81 2.33
N GLN A 46 3.48 -4.46 1.25
CA GLN A 46 4.23 -5.54 0.62
C GLN A 46 5.56 -5.05 0.02
N ALA A 47 5.58 -3.88 -0.60
CA ALA A 47 6.80 -3.30 -1.17
C ALA A 47 7.82 -2.97 -0.06
N VAL A 48 7.36 -2.36 1.03
CA VAL A 48 8.18 -2.08 2.23
C VAL A 48 8.74 -3.38 2.80
N GLU A 49 7.91 -4.41 2.94
CA GLU A 49 8.33 -5.69 3.50
C GLU A 49 9.38 -6.40 2.62
N ARG A 50 9.18 -6.42 1.29
CA ARG A 50 10.16 -6.96 0.34
C ARG A 50 11.49 -6.21 0.41
N TYR A 51 11.44 -4.88 0.45
CA TYR A 51 12.62 -4.04 0.60
C TYR A 51 13.38 -4.37 1.90
N GLN A 52 12.69 -4.43 3.03
CA GLN A 52 13.31 -4.72 4.33
C GLN A 52 13.93 -6.12 4.40
N ARG A 53 13.44 -7.08 3.63
CA ARG A 53 13.95 -8.46 3.60
C ARG A 53 15.19 -8.69 2.74
N GLY A 54 15.69 -7.68 2.04
CA GLY A 54 16.80 -7.90 1.10
C GLY A 54 16.38 -8.13 -0.35
N GLY A 55 15.09 -8.33 -0.63
CA GLY A 55 14.65 -8.89 -1.92
C GLY A 55 14.53 -7.90 -3.08
N THR A 56 14.75 -6.61 -2.84
CA THR A 56 14.62 -5.55 -3.85
C THR A 56 15.30 -4.26 -3.39
N THR A 57 15.65 -3.37 -4.32
CA THR A 57 16.11 -2.00 -4.02
C THR A 57 14.94 -1.08 -3.65
N ALA A 58 15.22 0.08 -3.03
CA ALA A 58 14.18 1.05 -2.71
C ALA A 58 13.46 1.58 -3.97
N TRP A 59 14.19 1.75 -5.08
CA TRP A 59 13.64 2.18 -6.37
C TRP A 59 12.68 1.14 -6.95
N GLN A 60 13.08 -0.12 -6.97
CA GLN A 60 12.25 -1.21 -7.46
C GLN A 60 11.02 -1.41 -6.57
N ALA A 61 11.15 -1.29 -5.25
CA ALA A 61 10.04 -1.34 -4.32
C ALA A 61 9.02 -0.22 -4.57
N ALA A 62 9.50 1.02 -4.71
CA ALA A 62 8.66 2.19 -5.04
C ALA A 62 7.90 1.97 -6.36
N SER A 63 8.60 1.54 -7.41
CA SER A 63 8.01 1.24 -8.71
C SER A 63 6.95 0.14 -8.62
N SER A 64 7.18 -0.91 -7.83
CA SER A 64 6.22 -2.00 -7.63
C SER A 64 4.95 -1.56 -6.89
N ALA A 65 5.06 -0.53 -6.03
CA ALA A 65 3.93 0.09 -5.34
C ALA A 65 3.28 1.23 -6.15
N GLY A 66 3.78 1.54 -7.35
CA GLY A 66 3.24 2.59 -8.21
C GLY A 66 3.50 4.01 -7.72
N ILE A 67 4.51 4.21 -6.85
CA ILE A 67 4.88 5.51 -6.27
C ILE A 67 6.32 5.87 -6.61
N ASP A 68 6.67 7.14 -6.50
CA ASP A 68 8.05 7.58 -6.65
C ASP A 68 8.92 7.23 -5.42
N LEU A 69 10.24 7.26 -5.61
CA LEU A 69 11.19 6.93 -4.56
C LEU A 69 11.03 7.81 -3.31
N VAL A 70 10.80 9.13 -3.47
CA VAL A 70 10.73 10.04 -2.33
C VAL A 70 9.52 9.71 -1.47
N THR A 71 8.37 9.48 -2.10
CA THR A 71 7.16 9.01 -1.42
C THR A 71 7.45 7.69 -0.70
N PHE A 72 8.08 6.71 -1.36
CA PHE A 72 8.42 5.44 -0.70
C PHE A 72 9.33 5.60 0.54
N LEU A 73 10.31 6.51 0.49
CA LEU A 73 11.18 6.80 1.65
C LEU A 73 10.42 7.48 2.80
N GLN A 74 9.46 8.36 2.50
CA GLN A 74 8.56 8.94 3.50
C GLN A 74 7.68 7.87 4.14
N GLU A 75 7.14 6.96 3.34
CA GLU A 75 6.29 5.86 3.81
C GLU A 75 7.06 4.85 4.68
N LEU A 76 8.35 4.62 4.39
CA LEU A 76 9.24 3.87 5.27
C LEU A 76 9.37 4.54 6.64
N GLN A 77 9.64 5.85 6.65
CA GLN A 77 9.78 6.61 7.88
C GLN A 77 8.46 6.65 8.68
N ALA A 78 7.33 6.86 8.01
CA ALA A 78 6.01 6.87 8.63
C ALA A 78 5.67 5.53 9.30
N ARG A 79 6.14 4.42 8.72
CA ARG A 79 6.01 3.06 9.26
C ARG A 79 7.08 2.71 10.30
N GLY A 80 7.94 3.66 10.69
CA GLY A 80 9.02 3.43 11.65
C GLY A 80 10.11 2.48 11.14
N ARG A 81 10.27 2.38 9.82
CA ARG A 81 11.27 1.53 9.16
C ARG A 81 12.44 2.39 8.66
N GLY A 82 13.66 1.99 9.01
CA GLY A 82 14.86 2.66 8.53
C GLY A 82 15.22 2.25 7.09
N LEU A 83 16.07 3.05 6.46
CA LEU A 83 16.79 2.63 5.25
C LEU A 83 17.56 1.35 5.56
N ARG A 84 17.35 0.34 4.73
CA ARG A 84 18.21 -0.82 4.68
C ARG A 84 19.62 -0.34 4.28
N THR A 85 20.64 -0.88 4.92
CA THR A 85 22.05 -0.45 4.76
C THR A 85 23.01 -1.64 4.73
N ASP A 86 22.53 -2.86 4.43
CA ASP A 86 23.40 -4.02 4.22
C ASP A 86 24.20 -3.95 2.92
N GLU A 87 25.30 -4.68 2.88
CA GLU A 87 26.23 -4.75 1.74
C GLU A 87 25.53 -5.24 0.46
N GLY A 88 24.63 -6.23 0.57
CA GLY A 88 23.85 -6.72 -0.57
C GLY A 88 22.96 -5.65 -1.22
N LEU A 89 22.42 -4.70 -0.45
CA LEU A 89 21.70 -3.56 -1.02
C LEU A 89 22.57 -2.69 -1.92
N LEU A 90 23.83 -2.48 -1.55
CA LEU A 90 24.74 -1.61 -2.30
C LEU A 90 25.10 -2.25 -3.64
N GLU A 91 25.29 -3.57 -3.66
CA GLU A 91 25.51 -4.36 -4.88
C GLU A 91 24.29 -4.27 -5.82
N ASP A 92 23.08 -4.52 -5.30
CA ASP A 92 21.84 -4.45 -6.08
C ASP A 92 21.59 -3.04 -6.69
N GLN A 93 21.96 -1.98 -5.96
CA GLN A 93 21.78 -0.59 -6.43
C GLN A 93 22.75 -0.23 -7.56
N ILE A 94 23.96 -0.78 -7.56
CA ILE A 94 24.94 -0.55 -8.62
C ILE A 94 24.50 -1.28 -9.89
N GLU A 95 24.01 -2.52 -9.77
CA GLU A 95 23.56 -3.33 -10.92
C GLU A 95 22.33 -2.72 -11.61
N GLY A 96 21.43 -2.08 -10.85
CA GLY A 96 20.24 -1.40 -11.39
C GLY A 96 20.50 -0.09 -12.14
N LEU A 97 21.75 0.37 -12.25
CA LEU A 97 22.15 1.59 -12.97
C LEU A 97 22.75 1.33 -14.36
N GLU A 98 23.00 0.06 -14.72
CA GLU A 98 23.45 -0.38 -16.05
C GLU A 98 22.27 -0.73 -16.98
#